data_AF-A0A7K0WCP1-F1
#
_entry.id   AF-A0A7K0WCP1-F1
#
_cell.length_a   1.000
_cell.length_b   1.000
_cell.length_c   1.000
_cell.angle_alpha   90.00
_cell.angle_beta   90.00
_cell.angle_gamma   90.00
#
_symmetry.space_group_name_H-M   'P 1'
#
loop_
_entity.id
_entity.type
_entity.pdbx_description
1 polymer ?
#
loop_
_entity_poly.entity_id
_entity_poly.type
_entity_poly.pdbx_seq_one_letter_code
_entity_poly.pdbx_strand_id
1 'polypeptide(L)'
;MAKPTEKTSTALVDIRRAPKFIPFVATAAVIGFIVSAITAWATAAPGNFFGYVIVWGTILFACVGLVFAVLLEAFFRARSKRIEATKIEG
;
A
#
# COMPACT_ATOMS: atom_id res chain seq x y z
N MET A 1 -51.26 -24.70 -6.00
CA MET A 1 -50.12 -23.84 -6.38
C MET A 1 -49.03 -24.00 -5.34
N ALA A 2 -47.90 -24.62 -5.70
CA ALA A 2 -46.77 -24.82 -4.78
C ALA A 2 -45.88 -23.55 -4.82
N LYS A 3 -45.59 -22.97 -3.65
CA LYS A 3 -44.59 -21.90 -3.49
C LYS A 3 -43.20 -22.49 -3.76
N PRO A 4 -42.34 -21.87 -4.60
CA PRO A 4 -40.97 -22.31 -4.73
C PRO A 4 -40.24 -22.00 -3.42
N THR A 5 -39.61 -23.03 -2.85
CA THR A 5 -38.76 -22.93 -1.67
C THR A 5 -37.38 -22.48 -2.13
N GLU A 6 -37.08 -21.18 -2.00
CA GLU A 6 -35.74 -20.64 -2.25
C GLU A 6 -34.74 -21.30 -1.31
N LYS A 7 -33.69 -21.90 -1.89
CA LYS A 7 -32.58 -22.50 -1.15
C LYS A 7 -31.54 -21.42 -0.88
N THR A 8 -31.57 -20.84 0.32
CA THR A 8 -30.53 -19.92 0.79
C THR A 8 -29.21 -20.67 0.95
N SER A 9 -28.25 -20.45 0.06
CA SER A 9 -26.88 -20.97 0.18
C SER A 9 -25.92 -19.82 0.50
N THR A 10 -25.22 -19.92 1.62
CA THR A 10 -24.23 -18.94 2.08
C THR A 10 -22.97 -19.04 1.21
N ALA A 11 -22.82 -18.16 0.21
CA ALA A 11 -21.62 -18.11 -0.61
C ALA A 11 -20.61 -17.13 -0.02
N LEU A 12 -19.49 -17.65 0.49
CA LEU A 12 -18.35 -16.84 0.91
C LEU A 12 -17.74 -16.13 -0.32
N VAL A 13 -18.01 -14.84 -0.49
CA VAL A 13 -17.42 -14.00 -1.54
C VAL A 13 -16.17 -13.33 -0.98
N ASP A 14 -15.00 -13.78 -1.44
CA ASP A 14 -13.71 -13.20 -1.07
C ASP A 14 -13.38 -12.03 -2.02
N ILE A 15 -13.67 -10.80 -1.60
CA ILE A 15 -13.30 -9.59 -2.36
C ILE A 15 -11.81 -9.37 -2.18
N ARG A 16 -11.03 -9.72 -3.20
CA ARG A 16 -9.59 -9.45 -3.23
C ARG A 16 -9.33 -7.94 -3.32
N ARG A 17 -8.96 -7.33 -2.20
CA ARG A 17 -8.54 -5.92 -2.16
C ARG A 17 -7.18 -5.78 -2.85
N ALA A 18 -7.10 -4.88 -3.84
CA ALA A 18 -5.82 -4.58 -4.49
C ALA A 18 -4.80 -4.07 -3.46
N PRO A 19 -3.56 -4.57 -3.50
CA PRO A 19 -2.53 -4.19 -2.55
C PRO A 19 -2.12 -2.73 -2.76
N LYS A 20 -2.10 -1.95 -1.68
CA LYS A 20 -1.90 -0.49 -1.73
C LYS A 20 -0.43 -0.09 -1.71
N PHE A 21 0.44 -0.75 -2.48
CA PHE A 21 1.89 -0.47 -2.46
C PHE A 21 2.26 0.90 -3.03
N ILE A 22 1.72 1.22 -4.21
CA ILE A 22 2.06 2.43 -4.97
C ILE A 22 1.91 3.72 -4.14
N PRO A 23 0.78 3.99 -3.45
CA PRO A 23 0.65 5.22 -2.68
C PRO A 23 1.67 5.33 -1.53
N PHE A 24 2.00 4.23 -0.84
CA PHE A 24 2.99 4.26 0.24
C PHE A 24 4.41 4.54 -0.27
N VAL A 25 4.80 3.90 -1.36
CA VAL A 25 6.11 4.12 -1.98
C VAL A 25 6.21 5.57 -2.49
N ALA A 26 5.16 6.06 -3.16
CA ALA A 26 5.13 7.44 -3.66
C ALA A 26 5.22 8.47 -2.54
N THR A 27 4.44 8.32 -1.46
CA THR A 27 4.51 9.23 -0.31
C THR A 27 5.88 9.19 0.35
N ALA A 28 6.46 8.00 0.56
CA ALA A 28 7.79 7.89 1.14
C ALA A 28 8.88 8.50 0.23
N ALA A 29 8.80 8.29 -1.09
CA ALA A 29 9.71 8.89 -2.05
C ALA A 29 9.63 10.43 -2.02
N VAL A 30 8.43 11.02 -1.95
CA VAL A 30 8.26 12.48 -1.83
C VAL A 30 8.87 13.00 -0.54
N ILE A 31 8.64 12.31 0.59
CA ILE A 31 9.27 12.67 1.87
C ILE A 31 10.80 12.57 1.76
N GLY A 32 11.31 11.49 1.17
CA GLY A 32 12.74 11.28 0.96
C GLY A 32 13.39 12.34 0.09
N PHE A 33 12.71 12.75 -0.98
CA PHE A 33 13.15 13.84 -1.84
C PHE A 33 13.28 15.15 -1.07
N ILE A 34 12.26 15.50 -0.28
CA ILE A 34 12.26 16.72 0.54
C ILE A 34 13.39 16.67 1.57
N VAL A 35 13.52 15.58 2.31
CA VAL A 35 14.57 15.40 3.32
C VAL A 35 15.95 15.50 2.68
N SER A 36 16.16 14.83 1.55
CA SER A 36 17.46 14.83 0.86
C SER A 36 17.81 16.20 0.29
N ALA A 37 16.82 16.93 -0.25
CA ALA A 37 17.03 18.29 -0.72
C ALA A 37 17.41 19.24 0.43
N ILE A 38 16.73 19.13 1.59
CA ILE A 38 17.08 19.89 2.79
C ILE A 38 18.48 19.55 3.26
N THR A 39 18.85 18.26 3.31
CA THR A 39 20.19 17.83 3.73
C THR A 39 21.28 18.33 2.77
N ALA A 40 21.06 18.22 1.46
CA ALA A 40 22.03 18.67 0.47
C ALA A 40 22.21 20.20 0.51
N TRP A 41 21.14 20.95 0.76
CA TRP A 41 21.19 22.40 0.95
C TRP A 41 21.89 22.78 2.27
N ALA A 42 21.54 22.14 3.39
CA ALA A 42 22.11 22.40 4.71
C ALA A 42 23.62 22.09 4.79
N THR A 43 24.10 21.14 4.00
CA THR A 43 25.53 20.78 3.94
C THR A 43 26.32 21.59 2.93
N ALA A 44 25.69 22.55 2.22
CA ALA A 44 26.30 23.29 1.12
C ALA A 44 27.00 22.36 0.11
N ALA A 45 26.34 21.24 -0.23
CA ALA A 45 26.91 20.22 -1.08
C ALA A 45 27.35 20.79 -2.44
N PRO A 46 28.56 20.46 -2.93
CA PRO A 46 28.97 20.85 -4.27
C PRO A 46 27.99 20.26 -5.30
N GLY A 47 27.75 20.98 -6.41
CA GLY A 47 26.65 20.67 -7.35
C GLY A 47 26.61 19.22 -7.85
N ASN A 48 27.77 18.61 -8.06
CA ASN A 48 27.85 17.19 -8.44
C ASN A 48 27.34 16.27 -7.32
N PHE A 49 27.68 16.54 -6.05
CA PHE A 49 27.25 15.75 -4.90
C PHE A 49 25.77 16.00 -4.55
N PHE A 50 25.27 17.21 -4.80
CA PHE A 50 23.87 17.58 -4.56
C PHE A 50 22.89 16.62 -5.25
N GLY A 51 23.10 16.37 -6.55
CA GLY A 51 22.26 15.43 -7.31
C GLY A 51 22.34 14.00 -6.77
N TYR A 52 23.53 13.54 -6.37
CA TYR A 52 23.71 12.20 -5.78
C TYR A 52 22.93 12.03 -4.47
N VAL A 53 23.01 13.00 -3.56
CA VAL A 53 22.30 12.95 -2.27
C VAL A 53 20.80 12.88 -2.49
N ILE A 54 20.26 13.71 -3.40
CA ILE A 54 18.83 13.72 -3.72
C ILE A 54 18.38 12.38 -4.30
N VAL A 55 19.06 11.87 -5.32
CA VAL A 55 18.65 10.65 -6.00
C VAL A 55 18.73 9.45 -5.06
N TRP A 56 19.86 9.25 -4.40
CA TRP A 56 20.05 8.09 -3.52
C TRP A 56 19.21 8.18 -2.25
N GLY A 57 19.04 9.37 -1.67
CA GLY A 57 18.17 9.56 -0.52
C GLY A 57 16.70 9.33 -0.87
N THR A 58 16.24 9.80 -2.03
CA THR A 58 14.87 9.51 -2.52
C THR A 58 14.64 8.01 -2.70
N ILE A 59 15.58 7.30 -3.35
CA ILE A 59 15.50 5.84 -3.55
C ILE A 59 15.47 5.11 -2.21
N LEU A 60 16.34 5.50 -1.26
CA LEU A 60 16.40 4.89 0.06
C LEU A 60 15.04 4.98 0.78
N PHE A 61 14.42 6.16 0.80
CA PHE A 61 13.11 6.34 1.40
C PHE A 61 12.00 5.61 0.63
N ALA A 62 12.07 5.53 -0.69
CA ALA A 62 11.13 4.73 -1.49
C ALA A 62 11.21 3.23 -1.12
N CYS A 63 12.42 2.70 -0.92
CA CYS A 63 12.63 1.33 -0.44
C CYS A 63 12.03 1.12 0.96
N VAL A 64 12.23 2.07 1.88
CA VAL A 64 11.62 2.02 3.22
C VAL A 64 10.09 2.05 3.12
N GLY A 65 9.53 2.90 2.26
CA GLY A 65 8.09 2.95 1.99
C GLY A 65 7.53 1.64 1.44
N LEU A 66 8.28 0.96 0.57
CA LEU A 66 7.92 -0.35 0.04
C LEU A 66 7.88 -1.41 1.16
N VAL A 67 8.92 -1.48 1.99
CA VAL A 67 8.97 -2.39 3.13
C VAL A 67 7.78 -2.14 4.06
N PHE A 68 7.49 -0.88 4.38
CA PHE A 68 6.36 -0.52 5.22
C PHE A 68 5.01 -0.94 4.62
N ALA A 69 4.86 -0.79 3.30
CA ALA A 69 3.65 -1.19 2.59
C ALA A 69 3.44 -2.72 2.63
N VAL A 70 4.51 -3.51 2.49
CA VAL A 70 4.48 -4.98 2.62
C VAL A 70 4.08 -5.39 4.03
N LEU A 71 4.66 -4.75 5.06
CA LEU A 71 4.32 -5.03 6.46
C LEU A 71 2.85 -4.71 6.76
N LEU A 72 2.36 -3.57 6.30
CA LEU A 72 0.95 -3.20 6.49
C LEU A 72 0.02 -4.17 5.77
N GLU A 73 0.35 -4.59 4.54
CA GLU A 73 -0.46 -5.57 3.85
C GLU A 73 -0.50 -6.91 4.58
N ALA A 74 0.64 -7.40 5.07
CA ALA A 74 0.69 -8.61 5.88
C ALA A 74 -0.19 -8.49 7.13
N PHE A 75 -0.15 -7.33 7.81
CA PHE A 75 -0.97 -7.05 8.98
C PHE A 75 -2.47 -7.00 8.65
N PHE A 76 -2.87 -6.32 7.56
CA PHE A 76 -4.27 -6.22 7.15
C PHE A 76 -4.83 -7.57 6.67
N ARG A 77 -4.04 -8.38 5.96
CA ARG A 77 -4.42 -9.75 5.58
C ARG A 77 -4.62 -10.64 6.79
N ALA A 78 -3.76 -10.53 7.81
CA ALA A 78 -3.93 -11.28 9.04
C ALA A 78 -5.21 -10.87 9.82
N ARG A 79 -5.68 -9.63 9.63
CA ARG A 79 -6.83 -9.06 10.36
C ARG A 79 -8.16 -9.11 9.60
N SER A 80 -8.19 -9.42 8.30
CA SER A 80 -9.43 -9.44 7.53
C SER A 80 -10.31 -10.61 7.96
N LYS A 81 -11.34 -10.32 8.76
CA LYS A 81 -12.41 -11.25 9.07
C LYS A 81 -13.24 -11.49 7.82
N ARG A 82 -13.45 -12.76 7.47
CA ARG A 82 -14.31 -13.19 6.35
C ARG A 82 -15.70 -12.60 6.54
N ILE A 83 -16.20 -11.86 5.56
CA ILE A 83 -17.58 -11.38 5.55
C ILE A 83 -18.41 -12.46 4.87
N GLU A 84 -19.27 -13.12 5.63
CA GLU A 84 -20.28 -14.05 5.10
C GLU A 84 -21.32 -13.24 4.31
N ALA A 85 -21.30 -13.36 2.99
CA ALA A 85 -22.34 -12.80 2.13
C ALA A 85 -23.41 -13.87 1.90
N THR A 86 -24.64 -13.61 2.33
CA THR A 86 -25.79 -14.46 2.00
C THR A 86 -26.10 -14.28 0.51
N LYS A 87 -25.85 -15.31 -0.29
CA LYS A 87 -26.20 -15.34 -1.72
C LYS A 87 -27.67 -15.77 -1.83
N ILE A 88 -28.50 -14.90 -2.39
CA ILE A 88 -29.86 -15.25 -2.79
C ILE A 88 -29.75 -15.74 -4.24
N GLU A 89 -29.78 -17.06 -4.43
CA GLU A 89 -29.94 -17.69 -5.74
C GLU A 89 -31.44 -17.71 -6.06
N GLY A 90 -31.83 -16.98 -7.10
CA GLY A 90 -33.18 -17.04 -7.68
C GLY A 90 -33.33 -18.22 -8.64
#